data_AF-A0A7Y3A3H0-F1
#
_entry.id   AF-A0A7Y3A3H0-F1
#
_cell.length_a   1.000
_cell.length_b   1.000
_cell.length_c   1.000
_cell.angle_alpha   90.00
_cell.angle_beta   90.00
_cell.angle_gamma   90.00
#
_symmetry.space_group_name_H-M   'P 1'
#
loop_
_entity.id
_entity.type
_entity.pdbx_description
1 polymer ?
#
loop_
_entity_poly.entity_id
_entity_poly.type
_entity_poly.pdbx_seq_one_letter_code
_entity_poly.pdbx_strand_id
1 'polypeptide(L)' 'GYGDGQKAADQEGDLGDFSTPEFQAQSDGAIFYKSYIGRGDMPNYEKKIPDTEDVWLIVNYVRTLEE' A
#
# COMPACT_ATOMS: atom_id res chain seq x y z
N GLY A 1 0.89 5.94 8.35
CA GLY A 1 0.00 5.08 7.54
C GLY A 1 -1.21 5.81 7.02
N TYR A 2 -1.47 7.05 7.46
CA TYR A 2 -2.80 7.66 7.49
C TYR A 2 -3.40 8.15 6.16
N GLY A 3 -2.76 7.88 5.02
CA GLY A 3 -3.26 8.33 3.72
C GLY A 3 -3.25 9.86 3.52
N ASP A 4 -2.45 10.61 4.27
CA ASP A 4 -2.45 12.08 4.37
C ASP A 4 -1.32 12.78 3.57
N GLY A 5 -0.81 12.10 2.53
CA GLY A 5 0.27 12.64 1.69
C GLY A 5 -0.09 13.92 0.92
N GLN A 6 0.90 14.67 0.45
CA GLN A 6 0.69 15.97 -0.24
C GLN A 6 -0.28 15.90 -1.45
N LYS A 7 -0.32 14.75 -2.14
CA LYS A 7 -1.22 14.52 -3.29
C LYS A 7 -2.56 13.90 -2.90
N ALA A 8 -2.77 13.58 -1.62
CA ALA A 8 -3.98 12.93 -1.15
C ALA A 8 -5.23 13.75 -1.44
N ALA A 9 -5.14 15.07 -1.26
CA ALA A 9 -6.22 16.01 -1.55
C ALA A 9 -6.65 16.04 -3.03
N ASP A 10 -5.77 15.62 -3.95
CA ASP A 10 -6.04 15.60 -5.38
C ASP A 10 -6.54 14.23 -5.88
N GLN A 11 -6.63 13.22 -5.01
CA GLN A 11 -7.13 11.90 -5.38
C GLN A 11 -8.62 11.77 -5.03
N GLU A 12 -9.41 11.29 -5.98
CA GLU A 12 -10.79 10.88 -5.71
C GLU A 12 -10.77 9.46 -5.14
N GLY A 13 -11.17 9.30 -3.88
CA GLY A 13 -11.29 8.00 -3.22
C GLY A 13 -10.71 7.96 -1.81
N ASP A 14 -10.97 6.87 -1.12
CA ASP A 14 -10.38 6.59 0.19
C ASP A 14 -8.98 6.00 0.00
N LEU A 15 -7.95 6.76 0.36
CA LEU A 15 -6.56 6.33 0.32
C LEU A 15 -6.25 5.31 1.42
N GLY A 16 -7.13 5.22 2.42
CA GLY A 16 -7.05 4.30 3.54
C GLY A 16 -5.96 4.68 4.54
N ASP A 17 -6.13 4.17 5.76
CA ASP A 17 -5.12 4.25 6.80
C ASP A 17 -4.49 2.87 7.04
N PHE A 18 -3.19 2.78 6.77
CA PHE A 18 -2.44 1.55 6.89
C PHE A 18 -2.05 1.22 8.34
N SER A 19 -2.21 2.12 9.31
CA SER A 19 -1.96 1.78 10.72
C SER A 19 -3.13 1.05 11.37
N THR A 20 -4.34 1.13 10.79
CA THR A 20 -5.55 0.56 11.39
C THR A 20 -5.48 -0.96 11.57
N PRO A 21 -6.07 -1.52 12.65
CA PRO A 21 -6.17 -2.97 12.84
C PRO A 21 -6.88 -3.68 11.68
N GLU A 22 -7.90 -3.05 11.07
CA GLU A 22 -8.57 -3.64 9.91
C GLU A 22 -7.63 -3.77 8.71
N PHE A 23 -6.77 -2.77 8.48
CA PHE A 23 -5.80 -2.84 7.40
C PHE A 23 -4.73 -3.90 7.71
N GLN A 24 -4.19 -3.91 8.93
CA GLN A 24 -3.15 -4.83 9.37
C GLN A 24 -3.65 -6.28 9.51
N ALA A 25 -4.96 -6.53 9.63
CA ALA A 25 -5.51 -7.89 9.59
C ALA A 25 -5.39 -8.58 8.22
N GLN A 26 -5.06 -7.85 7.15
CA GLN A 26 -4.87 -8.42 5.82
C GLN A 26 -3.62 -9.30 5.76
N SER A 27 -3.58 -10.25 4.82
CA SER A 27 -2.38 -11.05 4.59
C SER A 27 -1.31 -10.25 3.84
N ASP A 28 -0.04 -10.62 4.02
CA ASP A 28 1.08 -9.95 3.32
C ASP A 28 0.92 -10.04 1.80
N GLY A 29 0.39 -11.16 1.29
CA GLY A 29 0.08 -11.31 -0.13
C GLY A 29 -1.01 -10.35 -0.64
N ALA A 30 -1.99 -10.00 0.19
CA ALA A 30 -3.00 -9.01 -0.17
C ALA A 30 -2.42 -7.60 -0.22
N ILE A 31 -1.53 -7.26 0.72
CA ILE A 31 -0.79 -5.99 0.73
C ILE A 31 0.13 -5.92 -0.49
N PHE A 32 0.90 -6.98 -0.77
CA PHE A 32 1.74 -7.09 -1.97
C PHE A 32 0.92 -6.85 -3.24
N TYR A 33 -0.21 -7.56 -3.40
CA TYR A 33 -1.03 -7.47 -4.60
C TYR A 33 -1.53 -6.04 -4.84
N LYS A 34 -2.03 -5.37 -3.79
CA LYS A 34 -2.49 -3.98 -3.88
C LYS A 34 -1.36 -3.00 -4.19
N SER A 35 -0.20 -3.17 -3.55
CA SER A 35 0.95 -2.29 -3.72
C SER A 35 1.66 -2.46 -5.07
N TYR A 36 1.55 -3.64 -5.69
CA TYR A 36 2.32 -4.00 -6.88
C TYR A 36 1.50 -4.09 -8.16
N ILE A 37 0.41 -4.86 -8.12
CA ILE A 37 -0.48 -5.09 -9.27
C ILE A 37 -1.50 -3.95 -9.39
N GLY A 38 -1.86 -3.34 -8.26
CA GLY A 38 -2.89 -2.30 -8.18
C GLY A 38 -4.28 -2.86 -7.89
N ARG A 39 -5.21 -1.97 -7.54
CA ARG A 39 -6.62 -2.31 -7.26
C ARG A 39 -7.49 -1.07 -7.41
N GLY A 40 -8.55 -1.16 -8.22
CA GLY A 40 -9.44 -0.02 -8.47
C GLY A 40 -8.67 1.12 -9.13
N ASP A 41 -8.70 2.30 -8.50
CA ASP A 41 -7.99 3.50 -8.96
C ASP A 41 -6.48 3.51 -8.63
N MET A 42 -6.01 2.53 -7.84
CA MET A 42 -4.59 2.41 -7.52
C MET A 42 -3.83 1.80 -8.72
N PRO A 43 -2.87 2.53 -9.33
CA PRO A 43 -2.16 2.09 -10.53
C PRO A 43 -1.22 0.92 -10.23
N ASN A 44 -0.82 0.19 -11.28
CA ASN A 44 0.23 -0.83 -11.14
C ASN A 44 1.61 -0.18 -10.95
N TYR A 45 2.50 -0.89 -10.28
CA TYR A 45 3.88 -0.48 -10.03
C TYR A 45 4.91 -1.45 -10.61
N GLU A 46 4.50 -2.50 -11.32
CA GLU A 46 5.38 -3.52 -11.93
C GLU A 46 6.51 -2.93 -12.78
N LYS A 47 6.23 -1.87 -13.54
CA LYS A 47 7.24 -1.20 -14.38
C LYS A 47 8.18 -0.29 -13.59
N LYS A 48 7.73 0.21 -12.43
CA LYS A 48 8.48 1.16 -11.60
C LYS A 48 9.34 0.45 -10.56
N ILE A 49 8.88 -0.71 -10.09
CA ILE A 49 9.56 -1.56 -9.13
C ILE A 49 9.77 -2.92 -9.80
N PRO A 50 10.78 -3.07 -10.66
CA PRO A 50 10.98 -4.30 -11.41
C PRO A 50 11.41 -5.48 -10.53
N ASP A 51 12.02 -5.22 -9.37
CA ASP A 51 12.44 -6.24 -8.43
C ASP A 51 11.33 -6.56 -7.41
N THR A 52 10.97 -7.82 -7.30
CA THR A 52 9.98 -8.29 -6.33
C THR A 52 10.47 -8.22 -4.88
N GLU A 53 11.79 -8.28 -4.64
CA GLU A 53 12.35 -8.15 -3.29
C GLU A 53 12.09 -6.75 -2.71
N ASP A 54 12.19 -5.71 -3.53
CA ASP A 54 11.87 -4.33 -3.13
C ASP A 54 10.41 -4.19 -2.69
N VAL A 55 9.49 -4.91 -3.35
CA VAL A 55 8.07 -4.93 -2.97
C VAL A 55 7.88 -5.60 -1.61
N TRP A 56 8.59 -6.70 -1.34
CA TRP A 56 8.53 -7.35 -0.03
C TRP A 56 9.12 -6.48 1.08
N LEU A 57 10.16 -5.70 0.80
CA LEU A 57 10.67 -4.69 1.74
C LEU A 57 9.63 -3.60 2.04
N ILE A 58 8.86 -3.16 1.03
CA ILE A 58 7.75 -2.23 1.22
C ILE A 58 6.66 -2.86 2.10
N VAL A 59 6.26 -4.10 1.84
CA VAL A 59 5.25 -4.80 2.66
C VAL A 59 5.71 -4.89 4.12
N ASN A 60 6.97 -5.26 4.35
CA ASN A 60 7.54 -5.28 5.70
C ASN A 60 7.55 -3.89 6.35
N TYR A 61 7.89 -2.84 5.61
CA TYR A 61 7.82 -1.49 6.13
C TYR A 61 6.38 -1.10 6.51
N VAL A 62 5.39 -1.43 5.68
CA VAL A 62 3.97 -1.18 5.97
C VAL A 62 3.51 -1.89 7.26
N ARG A 63 4.06 -3.07 7.58
CA ARG A 63 3.79 -3.75 8.86
C ARG A 63 4.29 -2.98 10.08
N THR A 64 5.38 -2.23 9.93
CA THR A 64 5.91 -1.42 11.03
C THR A 64 5.08 -0.17 11.34
N LEU A 65 4.06 0.12 10.53
CA LEU A 65 3.19 1.29 10.70
C LEU A 65 1.95 1.01 11.55
N GLU A 66 1.80 -0.19 12.10
CA GLU A 66 0.71 -0.55 13.02
C GLU A 66 0.76 0.31 14.30
N GLU A 67 -0.40 0.80 14.75
CA GLU A 67 -0.57 1.62 15.96
C GLU A 67 -1.77 1.17 16.81
#